data_AF-A0A1X0XHV7-F1
#
_entry.id   AF-A0A1X0XHV7-F1
#
_cell.length_a   1.000
_cell.length_b   1.000
_cell.length_c   1.000
_cell.angle_alpha   90.00
_cell.angle_beta   90.00
_cell.angle_gamma   90.00
#
_symmetry.space_group_name_H-M   'P 1'
#
loop_
_entity.id
_entity.type
_entity.pdbx_description
1 polymer ?
#
loop_
_entity_poly.entity_id
_entity_poly.type
_entity_poly.pdbx_seq_one_letter_code
_entity_poly.pdbx_strand_id
1 'polypeptide(L)'
;RSIIRHMFAGQGRKLKRTALDRLIFEPDRRKKALCFVLIVFFVYHLGFYIQQRQQWMGEDNAHLDAKEYFVAGQVLYGFRALLTRFIHPDIVVLWPLNALQEKIFEDGTKLLPKQDGERYVWQQLWFLYPYTRTLRETWDGDRRKYSPNMVKLLDRCWDSLQGMATRPFADAQMEHEQYYRNFPALAFYYNLNRSQYLENANGSARTMAQMPKHIERQQRLIAWLEELRNKWQSDPAMTRVLKKHPLIAVARQEALLSSLYNSLRAVILKKQFRCDHPYVQLYVKTRAEFVGSREHPSPLMRLRNAKQRALHYDSQINWVGARFYKRMLPKYCGIEVAGEESNTEFDKFIGWDAKVKRIFKTEFQLIEEAVHGN
;
A
#
# COMPACT_ATOMS: atom_id res chain seq x y z
N ARG A 1 18.92 41.69 0.85
CA ARG A 1 18.31 42.89 0.23
C ARG A 1 19.19 43.56 -0.85
N SER A 2 20.53 43.43 -0.82
CA SER A 2 21.44 44.05 -1.81
C SER A 2 21.62 43.25 -3.12
N ILE A 3 21.66 41.91 -3.05
CA ILE A 3 22.03 41.06 -4.20
C ILE A 3 20.95 40.98 -5.31
N ILE A 4 19.67 41.10 -4.95
CA ILE A 4 18.56 41.05 -5.93
C ILE A 4 18.43 42.36 -6.73
N ARG A 5 18.94 43.49 -6.21
CA ARG A 5 18.84 44.78 -6.91
C ARG A 5 19.82 44.92 -8.08
N HIS A 6 20.96 44.22 -8.06
CA HIS A 6 21.96 44.33 -9.12
C HIS A 6 21.71 43.43 -10.34
N MET A 7 20.97 42.32 -10.21
CA MET A 7 20.66 41.45 -11.35
C MET A 7 19.60 42.01 -12.32
N PHE A 8 18.89 43.08 -11.96
CA PHE A 8 17.80 43.66 -12.76
C PHE A 8 18.02 45.13 -13.15
N ALA A 9 19.23 45.65 -12.97
CA ALA A 9 19.54 47.07 -13.23
C ALA A 9 19.78 47.41 -14.72
N GLY A 10 19.69 46.43 -15.63
CA GLY A 10 20.01 46.62 -17.05
C GLY A 10 18.89 46.17 -17.98
N GLN A 11 17.73 46.81 -17.93
CA GLN A 11 16.80 46.90 -19.08
C GLN A 11 15.65 47.86 -18.74
N GLY A 12 15.65 49.04 -19.37
CA GLY A 12 14.64 50.08 -19.26
C GLY A 12 13.30 49.72 -19.90
N ARG A 13 12.64 48.66 -19.45
CA ARG A 13 11.20 48.42 -19.70
C ARG A 13 10.49 48.38 -18.36
N LYS A 14 9.56 49.33 -18.13
CA LYS A 14 8.61 49.26 -17.02
C LYS A 14 7.85 47.93 -17.14
N LEU A 15 8.19 46.91 -16.35
CA LEU A 15 7.37 45.71 -16.22
C LEU A 15 5.97 46.17 -15.78
N LYS A 16 4.95 45.91 -16.62
CA LYS A 16 3.55 46.06 -16.23
C LYS A 16 3.33 45.14 -15.02
N ARG A 17 3.27 45.71 -13.81
CA ARG A 17 2.96 44.98 -12.58
C ARG A 17 1.69 44.16 -12.82
N THR A 18 1.82 42.85 -12.69
CA THR A 18 0.72 41.92 -12.86
C THR A 18 -0.34 42.19 -11.80
N ALA A 19 -1.57 41.72 -12.00
CA ALA A 19 -2.62 41.79 -10.97
C ALA A 19 -2.15 41.10 -9.66
N LEU A 20 -1.32 40.05 -9.78
CA LEU A 20 -0.71 39.36 -8.66
C LEU A 20 0.24 40.28 -7.87
N ASP A 21 1.07 41.07 -8.56
CA ASP A 21 1.96 42.03 -7.91
C ASP A 21 1.17 43.11 -7.15
N ARG A 22 0.05 43.60 -7.68
CA ARG A 22 -0.80 44.57 -6.97
C ARG A 22 -1.46 43.98 -5.71
N LEU A 23 -1.88 42.71 -5.76
CA LEU A 23 -2.38 41.97 -4.60
C LEU A 23 -1.26 41.74 -3.57
N ILE A 24 -0.05 41.46 -4.05
CA ILE A 24 1.13 41.18 -3.24
C ILE A 24 1.80 42.45 -2.74
N PHE A 25 1.54 43.69 -3.16
CA PHE A 25 2.30 44.86 -2.66
C PHE A 25 1.48 45.94 -1.95
N GLU A 26 0.15 45.84 -1.93
CA GLU A 26 -0.72 46.76 -1.19
C GLU A 26 -1.15 46.16 0.17
N PRO A 27 -0.77 46.76 1.32
CA PRO A 27 -1.02 46.20 2.66
C PRO A 27 -2.50 45.89 2.94
N ASP A 28 -3.41 46.77 2.53
CA ASP A 28 -4.85 46.61 2.75
C ASP A 28 -5.44 45.48 1.90
N ARG A 29 -4.97 45.31 0.66
CA ARG A 29 -5.39 44.20 -0.21
C ARG A 29 -4.82 42.88 0.27
N ARG A 30 -3.58 42.85 0.77
CA ARG A 30 -3.00 41.67 1.44
C ARG A 30 -3.82 41.26 2.66
N LYS A 31 -4.18 42.21 3.53
CA LYS A 31 -5.00 41.92 4.72
C LYS A 31 -6.37 41.35 4.33
N LYS A 32 -7.05 41.97 3.37
CA LYS A 32 -8.34 41.48 2.84
C LYS A 32 -8.21 40.09 2.21
N ALA A 33 -7.16 39.86 1.40
CA ALA A 33 -6.89 38.56 0.79
C ALA A 33 -6.58 37.49 1.84
N LEU A 34 -5.77 37.80 2.85
CA LEU A 34 -5.46 36.87 3.94
C LEU A 34 -6.71 36.55 4.76
N CYS A 35 -7.51 37.56 5.14
CA CYS A 35 -8.78 37.35 5.82
C CYS A 35 -9.72 36.47 4.98
N PHE A 36 -9.82 36.71 3.68
CA PHE A 36 -10.62 35.89 2.78
C PHE A 36 -10.11 34.43 2.74
N VAL A 37 -8.80 34.22 2.60
CA VAL A 37 -8.19 32.88 2.62
C VAL A 37 -8.46 32.17 3.95
N LEU A 38 -8.33 32.87 5.08
CA LEU A 38 -8.64 32.33 6.40
C LEU A 38 -10.13 31.96 6.51
N ILE A 39 -11.05 32.82 6.06
CA ILE A 39 -12.49 32.53 6.07
C ILE A 39 -12.78 31.28 5.23
N VAL A 40 -12.28 31.21 3.98
CA VAL A 40 -12.45 30.03 3.12
C VAL A 40 -11.87 28.79 3.76
N PHE A 41 -10.68 28.90 4.38
CA PHE A 41 -10.07 27.82 5.13
C PHE A 41 -10.96 27.34 6.28
N PHE A 42 -11.47 28.26 7.12
CA PHE A 42 -12.35 27.92 8.24
C PHE A 42 -13.67 27.29 7.77
N VAL A 43 -14.31 27.86 6.75
CA VAL A 43 -15.57 27.32 6.19
C VAL A 43 -15.36 25.92 5.63
N TYR A 44 -14.26 25.68 4.92
CA TYR A 44 -13.92 24.35 4.41
C TYR A 44 -13.72 23.34 5.54
N HIS A 45 -12.96 23.70 6.59
CA HIS A 45 -12.70 22.80 7.71
C HIS A 45 -13.96 22.55 8.56
N LEU A 46 -14.79 23.57 8.77
CA LEU A 46 -16.06 23.43 9.49
C LEU A 46 -17.03 22.53 8.73
N GLY A 47 -17.19 22.73 7.41
CA GLY A 47 -18.02 21.87 6.57
C GLY A 47 -17.54 20.41 6.59
N PHE A 48 -16.21 20.20 6.48
CA PHE A 48 -15.63 18.87 6.56
C PHE A 48 -15.80 18.24 7.96
N TYR A 49 -15.65 19.01 9.04
CA TYR A 49 -15.93 18.54 10.40
C TYR A 49 -17.39 18.11 10.57
N ILE A 50 -18.34 18.92 10.13
CA ILE A 50 -19.78 18.59 10.19
C ILE A 50 -20.06 17.30 9.42
N GLN A 51 -19.50 17.16 8.21
CA GLN A 51 -19.64 15.94 7.41
C GLN A 51 -19.08 14.71 8.14
N GLN A 52 -17.86 14.80 8.70
CA GLN A 52 -17.26 13.69 9.45
C GLN A 52 -18.08 13.36 10.71
N ARG A 53 -18.56 14.38 11.42
CA ARG A 53 -19.41 14.19 12.59
C ARG A 53 -20.72 13.48 12.24
N GLN A 54 -21.39 13.88 11.16
CA GLN A 54 -22.61 13.22 10.68
C GLN A 54 -22.36 11.76 10.27
N GLN A 55 -21.18 11.46 9.71
CA GLN A 55 -20.83 10.11 9.31
C GLN A 55 -20.49 9.20 10.49
N TRP A 56 -19.83 9.73 11.54
CA TRP A 56 -19.19 8.90 12.58
C TRP A 56 -19.82 9.02 13.97
N MET A 57 -20.76 9.94 14.18
CA MET A 57 -21.46 10.14 15.46
C MET A 57 -22.95 9.77 15.38
N GLY A 58 -23.31 8.77 14.55
CA GLY A 58 -24.67 8.23 14.51
C GLY A 58 -24.99 7.42 15.78
N GLU A 59 -26.28 7.21 16.05
CA GLU A 59 -26.74 6.45 17.24
C GLU A 59 -26.25 4.98 17.25
N ASP A 60 -26.06 4.40 16.07
CA ASP A 60 -25.59 3.02 15.91
C ASP A 60 -24.05 2.86 16.05
N ASN A 61 -23.30 3.95 16.23
CA ASN A 61 -21.85 3.91 16.28
C ASN A 61 -21.32 3.68 17.70
N ALA A 62 -20.34 2.79 17.83
CA ALA A 62 -19.70 2.51 19.10
C ALA A 62 -18.68 3.61 19.50
N HIS A 63 -18.40 3.69 20.81
CA HIS A 63 -17.33 4.51 21.40
C HIS A 63 -17.41 6.00 21.06
N LEU A 64 -18.59 6.62 21.18
CA LEU A 64 -18.84 8.02 20.78
C LEU A 64 -17.81 9.02 21.33
N ASP A 65 -17.36 8.85 22.58
CA ASP A 65 -16.32 9.72 23.16
C ASP A 65 -14.98 9.61 22.41
N ALA A 66 -14.58 8.39 22.03
CA ALA A 66 -13.42 8.18 21.17
C ALA A 66 -13.66 8.75 19.76
N LYS A 67 -14.89 8.64 19.24
CA LYS A 67 -15.24 9.14 17.91
C LYS A 67 -15.16 10.65 17.78
N GLU A 68 -15.36 11.43 18.83
CA GLU A 68 -15.12 12.89 18.76
C GLU A 68 -13.64 13.19 18.44
N TYR A 69 -12.69 12.43 19.02
CA TYR A 69 -11.28 12.51 18.65
C TYR A 69 -11.04 11.98 17.23
N PHE A 70 -11.75 10.93 16.81
CA PHE A 70 -11.67 10.44 15.44
C PHE A 70 -12.09 11.51 14.43
N VAL A 71 -13.22 12.18 14.66
CA VAL A 71 -13.75 13.24 13.79
C VAL A 71 -12.77 14.41 13.73
N ALA A 72 -12.26 14.88 14.87
CA ALA A 72 -11.23 15.91 14.92
C ALA A 72 -9.95 15.48 14.17
N GLY A 73 -9.54 14.23 14.37
CA GLY A 73 -8.40 13.61 13.71
C GLY A 73 -8.58 13.49 12.19
N GLN A 74 -9.78 13.20 11.70
CA GLN A 74 -10.09 13.15 10.27
C GLN A 74 -9.92 14.51 9.62
N VAL A 75 -10.35 15.60 10.27
CA VAL A 75 -10.18 16.96 9.76
C VAL A 75 -8.71 17.31 9.59
N LEU A 76 -7.90 17.07 10.62
CA LEU A 76 -6.47 17.31 10.57
C LEU A 76 -5.78 16.42 9.52
N TYR A 77 -6.17 15.15 9.46
CA TYR A 77 -5.66 14.21 8.48
C TYR A 77 -6.02 14.64 7.05
N GLY A 78 -7.24 15.10 6.78
CA GLY A 78 -7.66 15.59 5.47
C GLY A 78 -6.76 16.72 4.96
N PHE A 79 -6.43 17.67 5.85
CA PHE A 79 -5.48 18.74 5.55
C PHE A 79 -4.06 18.21 5.29
N ARG A 80 -3.54 17.32 6.15
CA ARG A 80 -2.24 16.66 5.95
C ARG A 80 -2.19 15.85 4.66
N ALA A 81 -3.25 15.14 4.32
CA ALA A 81 -3.38 14.34 3.10
C ALA A 81 -3.35 15.21 1.84
N LEU A 82 -3.90 16.43 1.90
CA LEU A 82 -3.80 17.41 0.83
C LEU A 82 -2.36 17.91 0.66
N LEU A 83 -1.71 18.31 1.77
CA LEU A 83 -0.33 18.78 1.73
C LEU A 83 0.64 17.71 1.22
N THR A 84 0.50 16.47 1.70
CA THR A 84 1.36 15.34 1.32
C THR A 84 1.21 14.90 -0.14
N ARG A 85 0.25 15.47 -0.90
CA ARG A 85 0.29 15.36 -2.37
C ARG A 85 1.51 16.05 -2.96
N PHE A 86 1.91 17.19 -2.39
CA PHE A 86 2.96 18.05 -2.90
C PHE A 86 4.29 17.87 -2.16
N ILE A 87 4.25 17.54 -0.86
CA ILE A 87 5.44 17.38 -0.03
C ILE A 87 5.52 15.98 0.58
N HIS A 88 6.71 15.59 1.01
CA HIS A 88 6.94 14.30 1.66
C HIS A 88 6.30 14.24 3.06
N PRO A 89 5.70 13.12 3.51
CA PRO A 89 5.09 13.02 4.85
C PRO A 89 6.04 13.34 6.02
N ASP A 90 7.34 13.07 5.84
CA ASP A 90 8.38 13.27 6.86
C ASP A 90 9.03 14.66 6.82
N ILE A 91 8.55 15.57 5.95
CA ILE A 91 9.15 16.90 5.87
C ILE A 91 8.94 17.66 7.18
N VAL A 92 9.98 18.34 7.65
CA VAL A 92 9.99 19.05 8.96
C VAL A 92 8.83 20.03 9.11
N VAL A 93 8.39 20.66 8.02
CA VAL A 93 7.24 21.59 8.00
C VAL A 93 5.93 20.91 8.46
N LEU A 94 5.78 19.61 8.25
CA LEU A 94 4.61 18.85 8.71
C LEU A 94 4.70 18.40 10.17
N TRP A 95 5.86 18.55 10.83
CA TRP A 95 6.06 18.03 12.18
C TRP A 95 5.04 18.55 13.20
N PRO A 96 4.69 19.85 13.27
CA PRO A 96 3.66 20.32 14.20
C PRO A 96 2.30 19.66 13.96
N LEU A 97 1.93 19.45 12.69
CA LEU A 97 0.68 18.78 12.33
C LEU A 97 0.71 17.28 12.64
N ASN A 98 1.87 16.63 12.44
CA ASN A 98 2.08 15.23 12.79
C ASN A 98 1.98 15.03 14.31
N ALA A 99 2.63 15.89 15.10
CA ALA A 99 2.58 15.84 16.56
C ALA A 99 1.16 16.07 17.11
N LEU A 100 0.42 17.02 16.53
CA LEU A 100 -0.99 17.23 16.90
C LEU A 100 -1.85 16.00 16.55
N GLN A 101 -1.63 15.38 15.38
CA GLN A 101 -2.34 14.16 15.00
C GLN A 101 -2.02 13.00 15.96
N GLU A 102 -0.75 12.83 16.33
CA GLU A 102 -0.33 11.83 17.30
C GLU A 102 -0.99 12.05 18.65
N LYS A 103 -1.06 13.28 19.14
CA LYS A 103 -1.76 13.59 20.40
C LYS A 103 -3.24 13.25 20.34
N ILE A 104 -3.94 13.64 19.27
CA ILE A 104 -5.36 13.31 19.06
C ILE A 104 -5.56 11.78 19.03
N PHE A 105 -4.66 11.07 18.34
CA PHE A 105 -4.68 9.61 18.28
C PHE A 105 -4.47 8.97 19.66
N GLU A 106 -3.46 9.40 20.39
CA GLU A 106 -3.17 8.87 21.72
C GLU A 106 -4.31 9.10 22.70
N ASP A 107 -4.92 10.29 22.69
CA ASP A 107 -6.02 10.59 23.60
C ASP A 107 -7.31 9.88 23.20
N GLY A 108 -7.66 9.86 21.92
CA GLY A 108 -8.84 9.17 21.44
C GLY A 108 -8.76 7.64 21.61
N THR A 109 -7.59 7.04 21.35
CA THR A 109 -7.43 5.58 21.48
C THR A 109 -7.37 5.10 22.93
N LYS A 110 -7.11 5.96 23.92
CA LYS A 110 -7.27 5.62 25.35
C LYS A 110 -8.72 5.34 25.73
N LEU A 111 -9.67 5.91 24.98
CA LEU A 111 -11.11 5.75 25.19
C LEU A 111 -11.66 4.51 24.48
N LEU A 112 -10.87 3.87 23.60
CA LEU A 112 -11.24 2.60 22.98
C LEU A 112 -10.92 1.42 23.90
N PRO A 113 -11.74 0.35 23.92
CA PRO A 113 -11.39 -0.90 24.58
C PRO A 113 -10.07 -1.46 24.04
N LYS A 114 -9.21 -2.00 24.91
CA LYS A 114 -7.88 -2.51 24.51
C LYS A 114 -7.95 -3.61 23.45
N GLN A 115 -9.04 -4.39 23.43
CA GLN A 115 -9.25 -5.44 22.44
C GLN A 115 -9.90 -4.97 21.14
N ASP A 116 -10.30 -3.70 21.00
CA ASP A 116 -10.97 -3.22 19.79
C ASP A 116 -9.97 -3.01 18.63
N GLY A 117 -10.35 -3.45 17.44
CA GLY A 117 -9.58 -3.33 16.20
C GLY A 117 -9.49 -1.89 15.68
N GLU A 118 -10.38 -1.01 16.12
CA GLU A 118 -10.55 0.35 15.59
C GLU A 118 -9.26 1.20 15.67
N ARG A 119 -8.49 1.11 16.76
CA ARG A 119 -7.21 1.84 16.88
C ARG A 119 -6.23 1.55 15.74
N TYR A 120 -6.26 0.34 15.20
CA TYR A 120 -5.35 -0.11 14.14
C TYR A 120 -5.78 0.44 12.78
N VAL A 121 -7.09 0.61 12.59
CA VAL A 121 -7.66 1.34 11.45
C VAL A 121 -7.27 2.81 11.51
N TRP A 122 -7.40 3.47 12.66
CA TRP A 122 -7.00 4.88 12.81
C TRP A 122 -5.52 5.06 12.49
N GLN A 123 -4.67 4.16 12.97
CA GLN A 123 -3.25 4.16 12.66
C GLN A 123 -2.98 4.03 11.16
N GLN A 124 -3.70 3.10 10.51
CA GLN A 124 -3.61 2.90 9.07
C GLN A 124 -4.05 4.14 8.29
N LEU A 125 -5.15 4.78 8.68
CA LEU A 125 -5.70 5.96 8.01
C LEU A 125 -4.79 7.18 8.16
N TRP A 126 -4.35 7.49 9.39
CA TRP A 126 -3.75 8.79 9.67
C TRP A 126 -2.23 8.85 9.50
N PHE A 127 -1.56 7.71 9.61
CA PHE A 127 -0.10 7.66 9.58
C PHE A 127 0.45 6.78 8.46
N LEU A 128 -0.21 5.68 8.11
CA LEU A 128 0.32 4.75 7.10
C LEU A 128 -0.19 5.07 5.69
N TYR A 129 -1.44 5.52 5.55
CA TYR A 129 -2.06 5.80 4.25
C TYR A 129 -1.29 6.79 3.37
N PRO A 130 -0.64 7.86 3.90
CA PRO A 130 0.19 8.73 3.08
C PRO A 130 1.28 7.99 2.28
N TYR A 131 1.87 6.95 2.87
CA TYR A 131 2.87 6.10 2.22
C TYR A 131 2.22 5.05 1.33
N THR A 132 1.20 4.33 1.83
CA THR A 132 0.61 3.21 1.08
C THR A 132 -0.10 3.66 -0.19
N ARG A 133 -0.80 4.81 -0.17
CA ARG A 133 -1.49 5.37 -1.35
C ARG A 133 -0.53 5.69 -2.50
N THR A 134 0.68 6.12 -2.18
CA THR A 134 1.65 6.63 -3.15
C THR A 134 2.84 5.71 -3.36
N LEU A 135 2.88 4.58 -2.62
CA LEU A 135 4.02 3.67 -2.54
C LEU A 135 5.35 4.40 -2.23
N ARG A 136 5.26 5.47 -1.42
CA ARG A 136 6.42 6.25 -1.00
C ARG A 136 7.19 5.52 0.11
N GLU A 137 8.50 5.66 0.07
CA GLU A 137 9.41 5.30 1.17
C GLU A 137 9.41 6.42 2.23
N THR A 138 10.09 6.20 3.36
CA THR A 138 10.43 7.29 4.28
C THR A 138 11.48 8.18 3.64
N TRP A 139 11.70 9.37 4.19
CA TRP A 139 12.62 10.36 3.63
C TRP A 139 14.07 9.85 3.49
N ASP A 140 14.50 9.01 4.43
CA ASP A 140 15.78 8.30 4.45
C ASP A 140 15.73 6.92 3.77
N GLY A 141 14.58 6.53 3.23
CA GLY A 141 14.39 5.23 2.59
C GLY A 141 15.10 5.15 1.24
N ASP A 142 15.77 4.02 1.02
CA ASP A 142 16.32 3.63 -0.28
C ASP A 142 15.99 2.16 -0.48
N ARG A 143 15.26 1.80 -1.55
CA ARG A 143 14.94 0.40 -1.92
C ARG A 143 16.10 -0.58 -1.87
N ARG A 144 17.34 -0.11 -1.97
CA ARG A 144 18.55 -0.95 -2.03
C ARG A 144 19.26 -1.09 -0.70
N LYS A 145 18.93 -0.26 0.31
CA LYS A 145 19.66 -0.17 1.56
C LYS A 145 18.70 -0.17 2.74
N TYR A 146 19.20 -0.64 3.87
CA TYR A 146 18.48 -0.55 5.13
C TYR A 146 18.24 0.91 5.56
N SER A 147 17.01 1.17 6.00
CA SER A 147 16.62 2.42 6.67
C SER A 147 15.91 2.09 7.99
N PRO A 148 16.38 2.63 9.14
CA PRO A 148 15.71 2.46 10.42
C PRO A 148 14.26 2.95 10.42
N ASN A 149 13.97 4.05 9.71
CA ASN A 149 12.61 4.59 9.66
C ASN A 149 11.70 3.74 8.77
N MET A 150 12.22 3.17 7.67
CA MET A 150 11.48 2.16 6.90
C MET A 150 11.14 0.95 7.75
N VAL A 151 12.07 0.46 8.58
CA VAL A 151 11.79 -0.67 9.48
C VAL A 151 10.70 -0.30 10.49
N LYS A 152 10.80 0.87 11.14
CA LYS A 152 9.75 1.37 12.06
C LYS A 152 8.39 1.48 11.36
N LEU A 153 8.37 2.00 10.13
CA LEU A 153 7.15 2.11 9.34
C LEU A 153 6.58 0.72 9.02
N LEU A 154 7.42 -0.24 8.66
CA LEU A 154 6.99 -1.61 8.35
C LEU A 154 6.51 -2.39 9.57
N ASP A 155 7.10 -2.18 10.74
CA ASP A 155 6.59 -2.76 11.98
C ASP A 155 5.25 -2.14 12.36
N ARG A 156 5.05 -0.83 12.17
CA ARG A 156 3.73 -0.18 12.30
C ARG A 156 2.72 -0.72 11.30
N CYS A 157 3.12 -0.95 10.05
CA CYS A 157 2.27 -1.61 9.05
C CYS A 157 1.87 -3.01 9.50
N TRP A 158 2.82 -3.80 10.00
CA TRP A 158 2.55 -5.14 10.49
C TRP A 158 1.60 -5.14 11.69
N ASP A 159 1.82 -4.26 12.67
CA ASP A 159 0.95 -4.11 13.84
C ASP A 159 -0.48 -3.73 13.43
N SER A 160 -0.64 -2.77 12.51
CA SER A 160 -1.95 -2.41 11.96
C SER A 160 -2.62 -3.56 11.21
N LEU A 161 -1.89 -4.32 10.37
CA LEU A 161 -2.43 -5.49 9.68
C LEU A 161 -2.89 -6.55 10.69
N GLN A 162 -2.05 -6.87 11.67
CA GLN A 162 -2.39 -7.86 12.69
C GLN A 162 -3.60 -7.43 13.51
N GLY A 163 -3.62 -6.19 13.99
CA GLY A 163 -4.70 -5.66 14.79
C GLY A 163 -6.03 -5.64 14.03
N MET A 164 -6.05 -5.14 12.80
CA MET A 164 -7.27 -5.14 11.97
C MET A 164 -7.78 -6.56 11.65
N ALA A 165 -6.89 -7.54 11.49
CA ALA A 165 -7.31 -8.89 11.12
C ALA A 165 -7.73 -9.77 12.31
N THR A 166 -7.29 -9.46 13.53
CA THR A 166 -7.42 -10.37 14.69
C THR A 166 -8.24 -9.81 15.85
N ARG A 167 -8.57 -8.53 15.83
CA ARG A 167 -9.34 -7.87 16.88
C ARG A 167 -10.79 -7.67 16.44
N PRO A 168 -11.78 -7.85 17.33
CA PRO A 168 -13.17 -7.50 17.04
C PRO A 168 -13.33 -5.99 16.82
N PHE A 169 -14.36 -5.62 16.08
CA PHE A 169 -14.79 -4.24 15.92
C PHE A 169 -16.16 -4.08 16.59
N ALA A 170 -16.27 -3.15 17.54
CA ALA A 170 -17.58 -2.78 18.06
C ALA A 170 -18.39 -1.94 17.06
N ASP A 171 -17.70 -1.13 16.25
CA ASP A 171 -18.30 -0.33 15.19
C ASP A 171 -18.20 -1.07 13.83
N ALA A 172 -19.34 -1.59 13.37
CA ALA A 172 -19.45 -2.29 12.10
C ALA A 172 -19.20 -1.36 10.88
N GLN A 173 -19.52 -0.06 10.99
CA GLN A 173 -19.23 0.91 9.93
C GLN A 173 -17.71 1.08 9.79
N MET A 174 -16.96 1.16 10.89
CA MET A 174 -15.50 1.22 10.86
C MET A 174 -14.90 -0.03 10.22
N GLU A 175 -15.43 -1.21 10.57
CA GLU A 175 -15.01 -2.48 9.99
C GLU A 175 -15.23 -2.50 8.46
N HIS A 176 -16.46 -2.19 8.03
CA HIS A 176 -16.87 -2.30 6.63
C HIS A 176 -16.31 -1.18 5.74
N GLU A 177 -16.31 0.06 6.23
CA GLU A 177 -15.90 1.20 5.42
C GLU A 177 -14.39 1.39 5.38
N GLN A 178 -13.67 0.99 6.44
CA GLN A 178 -12.25 1.28 6.55
C GLN A 178 -11.37 0.03 6.56
N TYR A 179 -11.62 -0.95 7.44
CA TYR A 179 -10.80 -2.17 7.44
C TYR A 179 -10.92 -2.90 6.10
N TYR A 180 -12.13 -3.27 5.68
CA TYR A 180 -12.33 -4.06 4.46
C TYR A 180 -11.77 -3.39 3.20
N ARG A 181 -11.73 -2.07 3.15
CA ARG A 181 -11.27 -1.32 1.96
C ARG A 181 -9.77 -1.06 1.97
N ASN A 182 -9.19 -0.77 3.12
CA ASN A 182 -7.81 -0.28 3.20
C ASN A 182 -6.78 -1.36 3.52
N PHE A 183 -7.20 -2.49 4.10
CA PHE A 183 -6.30 -3.62 4.40
C PHE A 183 -5.48 -4.09 3.19
N PRO A 184 -6.06 -4.25 1.98
CA PRO A 184 -5.29 -4.72 0.82
C PRO A 184 -4.11 -3.84 0.44
N ALA A 185 -4.31 -2.51 0.43
CA ALA A 185 -3.26 -1.56 0.06
C ALA A 185 -2.12 -1.56 1.08
N LEU A 186 -2.44 -1.68 2.37
CA LEU A 186 -1.44 -1.81 3.43
C LEU A 186 -0.66 -3.12 3.31
N ALA A 187 -1.36 -4.23 3.07
CA ALA A 187 -0.74 -5.55 2.89
C ALA A 187 0.21 -5.57 1.68
N PHE A 188 -0.22 -4.97 0.57
CA PHE A 188 0.60 -4.84 -0.63
C PHE A 188 1.84 -3.99 -0.38
N TYR A 189 1.68 -2.82 0.25
CA TYR A 189 2.80 -1.94 0.60
C TYR A 189 3.82 -2.63 1.51
N TYR A 190 3.36 -3.35 2.54
CA TYR A 190 4.21 -4.12 3.43
C TYR A 190 5.02 -5.16 2.65
N ASN A 191 4.37 -5.92 1.76
CA ASN A 191 5.04 -6.94 0.95
C ASN A 191 6.08 -6.37 -0.01
N LEU A 192 5.79 -5.22 -0.61
CA LEU A 192 6.69 -4.54 -1.54
C LEU A 192 8.00 -4.12 -0.85
N ASN A 193 7.91 -3.66 0.40
CA ASN A 193 9.01 -3.01 1.09
C ASN A 193 9.69 -3.86 2.16
N ARG A 194 9.20 -5.06 2.46
CA ARG A 194 9.73 -5.92 3.53
C ARG A 194 11.22 -6.28 3.41
N SER A 195 11.85 -6.15 2.23
CA SER A 195 13.30 -6.35 2.10
C SER A 195 14.11 -5.34 2.94
N GLN A 196 13.50 -4.22 3.31
CA GLN A 196 14.08 -3.19 4.21
C GLN A 196 14.41 -3.70 5.61
N TYR A 197 13.88 -4.86 6.02
CA TYR A 197 14.31 -5.52 7.27
C TYR A 197 15.76 -6.02 7.21
N LEU A 198 16.40 -6.03 6.03
CA LEU A 198 17.76 -6.50 5.82
C LEU A 198 18.65 -5.37 5.31
N GLU A 199 19.94 -5.44 5.65
CA GLU A 199 20.96 -4.44 5.26
C GLU A 199 21.11 -4.29 3.73
N ASN A 200 20.93 -5.40 3.00
CA ASN A 200 21.08 -5.44 1.55
C ASN A 200 19.80 -6.02 0.90
N ALA A 201 19.21 -5.26 -0.01
CA ALA A 201 18.06 -5.71 -0.77
C ALA A 201 18.40 -6.85 -1.75
N ASN A 202 19.65 -6.94 -2.21
CA ASN A 202 20.09 -8.01 -3.11
C ASN A 202 20.13 -9.35 -2.36
N GLY A 203 19.38 -10.33 -2.86
CA GLY A 203 19.27 -11.65 -2.21
C GLY A 203 18.38 -11.67 -0.96
N SER A 204 17.86 -10.51 -0.51
CA SER A 204 16.98 -10.38 0.66
C SER A 204 15.83 -11.39 0.66
N ALA A 205 15.20 -11.61 -0.49
CA ALA A 205 14.08 -12.55 -0.61
C ALA A 205 14.46 -14.01 -0.29
N ARG A 206 15.72 -14.44 -0.50
CA ARG A 206 16.20 -15.78 -0.11
C ARG A 206 16.40 -15.84 1.40
N THR A 207 17.12 -14.87 1.96
CA THR A 207 17.38 -14.76 3.41
C THR A 207 16.07 -14.71 4.20
N MET A 208 15.13 -13.84 3.80
CA MET A 208 13.83 -13.73 4.45
C MET A 208 13.01 -15.02 4.38
N ALA A 209 13.11 -15.78 3.29
CA ALA A 209 12.41 -17.06 3.12
C ALA A 209 12.97 -18.17 4.04
N GLN A 210 14.07 -17.91 4.74
CA GLN A 210 14.67 -18.82 5.73
C GLN A 210 14.45 -18.32 7.17
N MET A 211 14.03 -17.07 7.37
CA MET A 211 13.80 -16.48 8.69
C MET A 211 12.42 -16.87 9.25
N PRO A 212 12.32 -17.60 10.38
CA PRO A 212 11.04 -18.11 10.90
C PRO A 212 9.99 -17.02 11.10
N LYS A 213 10.36 -15.89 11.71
CA LYS A 213 9.46 -14.74 11.93
C LYS A 213 8.84 -14.25 10.63
N HIS A 214 9.60 -14.14 9.54
CA HIS A 214 9.06 -13.65 8.28
C HIS A 214 8.20 -14.69 7.57
N ILE A 215 8.56 -15.97 7.65
CA ILE A 215 7.72 -17.06 7.13
C ILE A 215 6.36 -17.03 7.83
N GLU A 216 6.34 -17.00 9.16
CA GLU A 216 5.10 -16.94 9.94
C GLU A 216 4.25 -15.71 9.57
N ARG A 217 4.87 -14.53 9.46
CA ARG A 217 4.17 -13.31 9.02
C ARG A 217 3.53 -13.48 7.64
N GLN A 218 4.19 -14.17 6.71
CA GLN A 218 3.63 -14.42 5.37
C GLN A 218 2.46 -15.41 5.40
N GLN A 219 2.55 -16.47 6.20
CA GLN A 219 1.46 -17.43 6.36
C GLN A 219 0.21 -16.77 6.97
N ARG A 220 0.40 -15.94 8.01
CA ARG A 220 -0.69 -15.15 8.61
C ARG A 220 -1.30 -14.19 7.59
N LEU A 221 -0.48 -13.48 6.81
CA LEU A 221 -0.97 -12.54 5.82
C LEU A 221 -1.77 -13.24 4.70
N ILE A 222 -1.34 -14.42 4.24
CA ILE A 222 -2.11 -15.24 3.29
C ILE A 222 -3.48 -15.59 3.87
N ALA A 223 -3.52 -16.07 5.11
CA ALA A 223 -4.77 -16.44 5.78
C ALA A 223 -5.72 -15.23 5.90
N TRP A 224 -5.22 -14.08 6.35
CA TRP A 224 -6.02 -12.85 6.48
C TRP A 224 -6.52 -12.32 5.14
N LEU A 225 -5.73 -12.45 4.06
CA LEU A 225 -6.16 -12.05 2.72
C LEU A 225 -7.23 -13.00 2.15
N GLU A 226 -7.19 -14.30 2.45
CA GLU A 226 -8.26 -15.23 2.08
C GLU A 226 -9.51 -15.00 2.93
N GLU A 227 -9.37 -14.78 4.23
CA GLU A 227 -10.50 -14.43 5.11
C GLU A 227 -11.20 -13.15 4.66
N LEU A 228 -10.43 -12.12 4.29
CA LEU A 228 -10.97 -10.87 3.75
C LEU A 228 -11.81 -11.10 2.48
N ARG A 229 -11.45 -12.09 1.65
CA ARG A 229 -12.28 -12.48 0.49
C ARG A 229 -13.64 -12.98 0.94
N ASN A 230 -13.65 -13.86 1.94
CA ASN A 230 -14.86 -14.49 2.43
C ASN A 230 -15.78 -13.42 3.02
N LYS A 231 -15.23 -12.48 3.80
CA LYS A 231 -15.94 -11.30 4.32
C LYS A 231 -16.54 -10.45 3.21
N TRP A 232 -15.80 -10.20 2.12
CA TRP A 232 -16.34 -9.47 0.95
C TRP A 232 -17.43 -10.23 0.21
N GLN A 233 -17.37 -11.56 0.16
CA GLN A 233 -18.37 -12.40 -0.50
C GLN A 233 -19.66 -12.51 0.32
N SER A 234 -19.56 -12.47 1.65
CA SER A 234 -20.71 -12.44 2.54
C SER A 234 -21.37 -11.06 2.66
N ASP A 235 -20.73 -9.99 2.17
CA ASP A 235 -21.24 -8.62 2.24
C ASP A 235 -21.62 -8.04 0.86
N PRO A 236 -22.92 -7.92 0.55
CA PRO A 236 -23.40 -7.31 -0.69
C PRO A 236 -22.97 -5.85 -0.89
N ALA A 237 -22.76 -5.08 0.19
CA ALA A 237 -22.30 -3.70 0.10
C ALA A 237 -20.86 -3.65 -0.42
N MET A 238 -19.98 -4.52 0.07
CA MET A 238 -18.61 -4.62 -0.43
C MET A 238 -18.55 -5.07 -1.89
N THR A 239 -19.44 -5.97 -2.33
CA THR A 239 -19.52 -6.34 -3.75
C THR A 239 -19.75 -5.11 -4.66
N ARG A 240 -20.64 -4.19 -4.25
CA ARG A 240 -20.87 -2.92 -4.97
C ARG A 240 -19.63 -2.01 -4.93
N VAL A 241 -18.98 -1.89 -3.78
CA VAL A 241 -17.74 -1.10 -3.63
C VAL A 241 -16.65 -1.61 -4.56
N LEU A 242 -16.40 -2.93 -4.59
CA LEU A 242 -15.37 -3.54 -5.43
C LEU A 242 -15.67 -3.45 -6.92
N LYS A 243 -16.96 -3.38 -7.31
CA LYS A 243 -17.35 -3.10 -8.70
C LYS A 243 -17.00 -1.65 -9.10
N LYS A 244 -17.21 -0.69 -8.20
CA LYS A 244 -16.91 0.74 -8.42
C LYS A 244 -15.41 1.04 -8.31
N HIS A 245 -14.71 0.35 -7.41
CA HIS A 245 -13.30 0.54 -7.08
C HIS A 245 -12.49 -0.76 -7.24
N PRO A 246 -12.34 -1.28 -8.48
CA PRO A 246 -11.67 -2.56 -8.74
C PRO A 246 -10.22 -2.61 -8.23
N LEU A 247 -9.54 -1.47 -8.09
CA LEU A 247 -8.18 -1.39 -7.58
C LEU A 247 -8.02 -1.97 -6.16
N ILE A 248 -9.07 -1.93 -5.33
CA ILE A 248 -9.06 -2.55 -3.99
C ILE A 248 -8.87 -4.06 -4.10
N ALA A 249 -9.62 -4.71 -5.00
CA ALA A 249 -9.52 -6.14 -5.24
C ALA A 249 -8.21 -6.52 -5.96
N VAL A 250 -7.72 -5.66 -6.87
CA VAL A 250 -6.38 -5.82 -7.47
C VAL A 250 -5.32 -5.83 -6.38
N ALA A 251 -5.26 -4.81 -5.52
CA ALA A 251 -4.27 -4.72 -4.44
C ALA A 251 -4.29 -5.95 -3.52
N ARG A 252 -5.47 -6.54 -3.25
CA ARG A 252 -5.60 -7.78 -2.47
C ARG A 252 -4.92 -8.95 -3.19
N GLN A 253 -5.23 -9.13 -4.48
CA GLN A 253 -4.65 -10.22 -5.27
C GLN A 253 -3.14 -10.04 -5.46
N GLU A 254 -2.64 -8.82 -5.65
CA GLU A 254 -1.20 -8.55 -5.73
C GLU A 254 -0.49 -8.85 -4.40
N ALA A 255 -1.08 -8.45 -3.27
CA ALA A 255 -0.57 -8.79 -1.95
C ALA A 255 -0.55 -10.31 -1.72
N LEU A 256 -1.60 -11.02 -2.15
CA LEU A 256 -1.70 -12.48 -2.01
C LEU A 256 -0.68 -13.20 -2.89
N LEU A 257 -0.57 -12.84 -4.17
CA LEU A 257 0.43 -13.41 -5.10
C LEU A 257 1.85 -13.18 -4.61
N SER A 258 2.15 -11.95 -4.15
CA SER A 258 3.43 -11.63 -3.54
C SER A 258 3.70 -12.50 -2.31
N SER A 259 2.71 -12.74 -1.45
CA SER A 259 2.89 -13.57 -0.25
C SER A 259 3.09 -15.04 -0.60
N LEU A 260 2.35 -15.56 -1.57
CA LEU A 260 2.44 -16.93 -2.07
C LEU A 260 3.78 -17.19 -2.75
N TYR A 261 4.26 -16.28 -3.59
CA TYR A 261 5.60 -16.33 -4.21
C TYR A 261 6.69 -16.59 -3.16
N ASN A 262 6.61 -15.86 -2.05
CA ASN A 262 7.59 -15.94 -0.97
C ASN A 262 7.44 -17.20 -0.12
N SER A 263 6.21 -17.63 0.12
CA SER A 263 5.92 -18.87 0.86
C SER A 263 6.34 -20.11 0.07
N LEU A 264 6.10 -20.12 -1.24
CA LEU A 264 6.60 -21.16 -2.14
C LEU A 264 8.12 -21.22 -2.15
N ARG A 265 8.80 -20.06 -2.17
CA ARG A 265 10.25 -20.02 -2.08
C ARG A 265 10.74 -20.63 -0.77
N ALA A 266 10.09 -20.33 0.36
CA ALA A 266 10.42 -20.92 1.65
C ALA A 266 10.23 -22.45 1.64
N VAL A 267 9.15 -22.94 1.04
CA VAL A 267 8.88 -24.39 0.88
C VAL A 267 9.98 -25.07 0.05
N ILE A 268 10.39 -24.46 -1.07
CA ILE A 268 11.49 -24.97 -1.91
C ILE A 268 12.80 -25.02 -1.12
N LEU A 269 13.17 -23.93 -0.43
CA LEU A 269 14.41 -23.84 0.34
C LEU A 269 14.45 -24.82 1.52
N LYS A 270 13.29 -25.24 2.03
CA LYS A 270 13.16 -26.27 3.08
C LYS A 270 13.08 -27.69 2.54
N LYS A 271 13.24 -27.90 1.21
CA LYS A 271 13.08 -29.20 0.55
C LYS A 271 11.70 -29.84 0.77
N GLN A 272 10.66 -29.03 0.87
CA GLN A 272 9.27 -29.45 1.11
C GLN A 272 8.38 -29.26 -0.13
N PHE A 273 8.97 -28.96 -1.28
CA PHE A 273 8.23 -28.71 -2.50
C PHE A 273 7.53 -29.98 -3.00
N ARG A 274 6.23 -29.86 -3.27
CA ARG A 274 5.41 -30.88 -3.92
C ARG A 274 4.36 -30.19 -4.78
N CYS A 275 3.97 -30.80 -5.90
CA CYS A 275 2.99 -30.21 -6.81
C CYS A 275 1.58 -30.11 -6.20
N ASP A 276 1.27 -30.99 -5.24
CA ASP A 276 0.03 -30.99 -4.44
C ASP A 276 0.12 -30.08 -3.20
N HIS A 277 1.23 -29.37 -2.98
CA HIS A 277 1.40 -28.52 -1.82
C HIS A 277 0.32 -27.40 -1.81
N PRO A 278 -0.33 -27.09 -0.67
CA PRO A 278 -1.43 -26.11 -0.62
C PRO A 278 -1.10 -24.74 -1.22
N TYR A 279 0.13 -24.24 -1.01
CA TYR A 279 0.57 -22.99 -1.63
C TYR A 279 0.75 -23.05 -3.15
N VAL A 280 1.05 -24.21 -3.74
CA VAL A 280 1.11 -24.36 -5.20
C VAL A 280 -0.29 -24.23 -5.77
N GLN A 281 -1.24 -24.99 -5.20
CA GLN A 281 -2.64 -24.96 -5.61
C GLN A 281 -3.27 -23.56 -5.45
N LEU A 282 -3.03 -22.92 -4.30
CA LEU A 282 -3.51 -21.56 -4.06
C LEU A 282 -2.85 -20.55 -5.01
N TYR A 283 -1.55 -20.66 -5.28
CA TYR A 283 -0.85 -19.79 -6.22
C TYR A 283 -1.40 -19.90 -7.64
N VAL A 284 -1.60 -21.12 -8.14
CA VAL A 284 -2.17 -21.38 -9.48
C VAL A 284 -3.57 -20.77 -9.58
N LYS A 285 -4.43 -21.04 -8.59
CA LYS A 285 -5.78 -20.49 -8.52
C LYS A 285 -5.77 -18.96 -8.50
N THR A 286 -5.01 -18.35 -7.59
CA THR A 286 -4.94 -16.88 -7.47
C THR A 286 -4.40 -16.24 -8.73
N ARG A 287 -3.42 -16.85 -9.40
CA ARG A 287 -2.85 -16.34 -10.64
C ARG A 287 -3.87 -16.37 -11.78
N ALA A 288 -4.64 -17.46 -11.91
CA ALA A 288 -5.74 -17.55 -12.86
C ALA A 288 -6.82 -16.50 -12.58
N GLU A 289 -7.22 -16.31 -11.33
CA GLU A 289 -8.21 -15.30 -10.92
C GLU A 289 -7.73 -13.85 -11.14
N PHE A 290 -6.41 -13.60 -11.04
CA PHE A 290 -5.84 -12.27 -11.27
C PHE A 290 -5.83 -11.89 -12.75
N VAL A 291 -5.51 -12.84 -13.62
CA VAL A 291 -5.53 -12.61 -15.07
C VAL A 291 -6.97 -12.56 -15.58
N GLY A 292 -7.79 -13.54 -15.18
CA GLY A 292 -9.18 -13.68 -15.61
C GLY A 292 -9.31 -14.20 -17.04
N SER A 293 -10.56 -14.39 -17.46
CA SER A 293 -10.93 -14.73 -18.84
C SER A 293 -12.08 -13.84 -19.33
N ARG A 294 -12.54 -14.04 -20.58
CA ARG A 294 -13.72 -13.34 -21.10
C ARG A 294 -14.99 -13.74 -20.34
N GLU A 295 -15.10 -15.02 -20.00
CA GLU A 295 -16.22 -15.62 -19.26
C GLU A 295 -16.18 -15.25 -17.78
N HIS A 296 -14.98 -15.08 -17.22
CA HIS A 296 -14.74 -14.75 -15.81
C HIS A 296 -13.76 -13.58 -15.67
N PRO A 297 -14.22 -12.33 -15.89
CA PRO A 297 -13.33 -11.16 -15.89
C PRO A 297 -12.77 -10.87 -14.50
N SER A 298 -11.44 -10.73 -14.42
CA SER A 298 -10.74 -10.41 -13.17
C SER A 298 -10.98 -8.97 -12.71
N PRO A 299 -10.69 -8.64 -11.43
CA PRO A 299 -10.58 -7.26 -10.98
C PRO A 299 -9.63 -6.41 -11.84
N LEU A 300 -8.54 -7.01 -12.33
CA LEU A 300 -7.57 -6.36 -13.20
C LEU A 300 -8.20 -5.94 -14.53
N MET A 301 -8.95 -6.83 -15.18
CA MET A 301 -9.63 -6.53 -16.46
C MET A 301 -10.65 -5.38 -16.32
N ARG A 302 -11.24 -5.20 -15.13
CA ARG A 302 -12.20 -4.12 -14.82
C ARG A 302 -11.57 -2.73 -14.67
N LEU A 303 -10.25 -2.62 -14.56
CA LEU A 303 -9.59 -1.31 -14.60
C LEU A 303 -9.76 -0.68 -15.99
N ARG A 304 -10.20 0.57 -16.04
CA ARG A 304 -10.44 1.29 -17.32
C ARG A 304 -9.15 1.69 -18.02
N ASN A 305 -8.10 1.99 -17.26
CA ASN A 305 -6.83 2.46 -17.79
C ASN A 305 -5.96 1.28 -18.25
N ALA A 306 -5.80 1.12 -19.57
CA ALA A 306 -5.03 0.02 -20.16
C ALA A 306 -3.55 0.03 -19.75
N LYS A 307 -2.91 1.20 -19.63
CA LYS A 307 -1.52 1.31 -19.16
C LYS A 307 -1.39 0.88 -17.71
N GLN A 308 -2.34 1.27 -16.86
CA GLN A 308 -2.38 0.83 -15.47
C GLN A 308 -2.55 -0.70 -15.38
N ARG A 309 -3.45 -1.28 -16.19
CA ARG A 309 -3.62 -2.74 -16.27
C ARG A 309 -2.33 -3.46 -16.64
N ALA A 310 -1.65 -2.99 -17.69
CA ALA A 310 -0.38 -3.57 -18.12
C ALA A 310 0.67 -3.52 -17.00
N LEU A 311 0.79 -2.38 -16.30
CA LEU A 311 1.72 -2.24 -15.17
C LEU A 311 1.44 -3.26 -14.05
N HIS A 312 0.19 -3.42 -13.63
CA HIS A 312 -0.18 -4.40 -12.61
C HIS A 312 0.06 -5.84 -13.09
N TYR A 313 -0.34 -6.15 -14.33
CA TYR A 313 -0.09 -7.44 -14.95
C TYR A 313 1.41 -7.77 -14.96
N ASP A 314 2.23 -6.86 -15.47
CA ASP A 314 3.67 -7.08 -15.59
C ASP A 314 4.33 -7.25 -14.23
N SER A 315 3.91 -6.47 -13.23
CA SER A 315 4.47 -6.53 -11.89
C SER A 315 4.25 -7.86 -11.18
N GLN A 316 3.13 -8.56 -11.46
CA GLN A 316 2.78 -9.81 -10.77
C GLN A 316 2.94 -11.06 -11.64
N ILE A 317 2.81 -10.95 -12.95
CA ILE A 317 2.79 -12.09 -13.89
C ILE A 317 4.10 -12.20 -14.64
N ASN A 318 4.65 -11.07 -15.12
CA ASN A 318 5.84 -11.05 -15.95
C ASN A 318 7.13 -10.69 -15.19
N TRP A 319 7.06 -10.38 -13.90
CA TRP A 319 8.24 -10.21 -13.05
C TRP A 319 9.09 -11.51 -13.00
N VAL A 320 10.42 -11.37 -12.94
CA VAL A 320 11.41 -12.46 -12.83
C VAL A 320 11.01 -13.59 -11.87
N GLY A 321 10.42 -13.27 -10.71
CA GLY A 321 9.95 -14.27 -9.76
C GLY A 321 8.74 -15.05 -10.26
N ALA A 322 7.77 -14.38 -10.87
CA ALA A 322 6.60 -15.03 -11.44
C ALA A 322 6.94 -15.86 -12.69
N ARG A 323 7.92 -15.42 -13.50
CA ARG A 323 8.44 -16.20 -14.64
C ARG A 323 9.14 -17.49 -14.21
N PHE A 324 9.84 -17.46 -13.07
CA PHE A 324 10.39 -18.69 -12.48
C PHE A 324 9.30 -19.75 -12.28
N TYR A 325 8.17 -19.39 -11.66
CA TYR A 325 7.04 -20.32 -11.48
C TYR A 325 6.35 -20.70 -12.79
N LYS A 326 6.24 -19.78 -13.76
CA LYS A 326 5.71 -20.10 -15.11
C LYS A 326 6.53 -21.18 -15.80
N ARG A 327 7.84 -21.24 -15.58
CA ARG A 327 8.71 -22.29 -16.14
C ARG A 327 8.70 -23.58 -15.32
N MET A 328 8.75 -23.41 -14.00
CA MET A 328 8.90 -24.52 -13.07
C MET A 328 7.63 -25.38 -13.01
N LEU A 329 6.44 -24.76 -12.93
CA LEU A 329 5.18 -25.51 -12.75
C LEU A 329 4.83 -26.42 -13.94
N PRO A 330 4.94 -26.00 -15.22
CA PRO A 330 4.77 -26.92 -16.33
C PRO A 330 5.80 -28.05 -16.34
N LYS A 331 7.09 -27.73 -16.14
CA LYS A 331 8.18 -28.71 -16.22
C LYS A 331 8.05 -29.82 -15.17
N TYR A 332 7.76 -29.47 -13.92
CA TYR A 332 7.79 -30.43 -12.80
C TYR A 332 6.40 -30.88 -12.34
N CYS A 333 5.36 -30.11 -12.62
CA CYS A 333 3.99 -30.41 -12.17
C CYS A 333 3.00 -30.61 -13.32
N GLY A 334 3.36 -30.34 -14.58
CA GLY A 334 2.42 -30.37 -15.70
C GLY A 334 1.32 -29.30 -15.60
N ILE A 335 1.52 -28.24 -14.80
CA ILE A 335 0.52 -27.20 -14.56
C ILE A 335 0.86 -25.95 -15.34
N GLU A 336 0.03 -25.61 -16.32
CA GLU A 336 0.11 -24.34 -17.03
C GLU A 336 -0.43 -23.17 -16.21
N VAL A 337 0.29 -22.05 -16.25
CA VAL A 337 -0.12 -20.80 -15.59
C VAL A 337 -0.01 -19.63 -16.57
N ALA A 338 -0.81 -18.58 -16.36
CA ALA A 338 -0.82 -17.41 -17.24
C ALA A 338 0.49 -16.61 -17.17
N GLY A 339 0.92 -16.01 -18.27
CA GLY A 339 2.15 -15.21 -18.38
C GLY A 339 2.94 -15.57 -19.62
N GLU A 340 3.79 -14.65 -20.07
CA GLU A 340 4.56 -14.82 -21.30
C GLU A 340 5.92 -15.44 -21.01
N GLU A 341 6.32 -16.42 -21.83
CA GLU A 341 7.68 -16.98 -21.76
C GLU A 341 8.72 -16.04 -22.37
N SER A 342 8.32 -15.26 -23.38
CA SER A 342 9.12 -14.20 -23.99
C SER A 342 8.26 -12.95 -24.13
N ASN A 343 8.74 -11.79 -23.68
CA ASN A 343 8.16 -10.55 -24.16
C ASN A 343 9.13 -9.36 -24.15
N THR A 344 9.20 -8.72 -25.33
CA THR A 344 9.69 -7.36 -25.65
C THR A 344 11.18 -7.07 -25.48
N GLU A 345 11.64 -6.00 -26.14
CA GLU A 345 13.04 -5.55 -26.39
C GLU A 345 14.06 -5.75 -25.26
N PHE A 346 13.64 -5.82 -24.00
CA PHE A 346 14.49 -6.15 -22.85
C PHE A 346 15.03 -7.59 -22.87
N ASP A 347 14.32 -8.53 -23.52
CA ASP A 347 14.72 -9.93 -23.66
C ASP A 347 15.88 -10.11 -24.66
N LYS A 348 16.03 -9.20 -25.63
CA LYS A 348 17.10 -9.24 -26.65
C LYS A 348 18.51 -8.98 -26.09
N PHE A 349 18.64 -8.29 -24.96
CA PHE A 349 19.95 -7.83 -24.47
C PHE A 349 20.66 -8.78 -23.50
N ILE A 350 19.95 -9.67 -22.78
CA ILE A 350 20.55 -10.41 -21.65
C ILE A 350 20.28 -11.93 -21.70
N GLY A 351 19.47 -12.45 -22.62
CA GLY A 351 19.10 -13.87 -22.58
C GLY A 351 18.42 -14.21 -21.26
N TRP A 352 17.23 -13.65 -21.03
CA TRP A 352 16.52 -13.71 -19.75
C TRP A 352 16.33 -15.12 -19.19
N ASP A 353 16.25 -16.12 -20.05
CA ASP A 353 16.29 -17.53 -19.68
C ASP A 353 17.54 -17.90 -18.87
N ALA A 354 18.71 -17.45 -19.31
CA ALA A 354 19.96 -17.61 -18.56
C ALA A 354 19.92 -16.82 -17.26
N LYS A 355 19.28 -15.63 -17.24
CA LYS A 355 19.15 -14.81 -16.03
C LYS A 355 18.25 -15.47 -14.98
N VAL A 356 17.08 -16.00 -15.35
CA VAL A 356 16.17 -16.73 -14.43
C VAL A 356 16.86 -17.97 -13.89
N LYS A 357 17.47 -18.79 -14.77
CA LYS A 357 18.23 -19.98 -14.35
C LYS A 357 19.39 -19.62 -13.42
N ARG A 358 20.10 -18.52 -13.68
CA ARG A 358 21.21 -18.05 -12.84
C ARG A 358 20.73 -17.56 -11.47
N ILE A 359 19.65 -16.76 -11.42
CA ILE A 359 19.11 -16.22 -10.17
C ILE A 359 18.53 -17.32 -9.28
N PHE A 360 17.85 -18.29 -9.88
CA PHE A 360 17.13 -19.36 -9.18
C PHE A 360 17.83 -20.73 -9.31
N LYS A 361 19.15 -20.74 -9.52
CA LYS A 361 19.92 -21.99 -9.73
C LYS A 361 19.71 -22.97 -8.58
N THR A 362 19.82 -22.49 -7.34
CA THR A 362 19.64 -23.32 -6.14
C THR A 362 18.22 -23.84 -6.05
N GLU A 363 17.22 -23.00 -6.29
CA GLU A 363 15.81 -23.42 -6.25
C GLU A 363 15.50 -24.49 -7.29
N PHE A 364 16.04 -24.40 -8.52
CA PHE A 364 15.91 -25.47 -9.51
C PHE A 364 16.54 -26.78 -9.04
N GLN A 365 17.74 -26.74 -8.48
CA GLN A 365 18.42 -27.94 -7.96
C GLN A 365 17.59 -28.61 -6.85
N LEU A 366 17.10 -27.83 -5.88
CA LEU A 366 16.28 -28.34 -4.79
C LEU A 366 14.95 -28.95 -5.26
N ILE A 367 14.37 -28.42 -6.34
CA ILE A 367 13.16 -28.99 -6.94
C ILE A 367 13.49 -30.29 -7.69
N GLU A 368 14.61 -30.35 -8.41
CA GLU A 368 15.06 -31.58 -9.07
C GLU A 368 15.34 -32.70 -8.05
N GLU A 369 16.02 -32.38 -6.94
CA GLU A 369 16.20 -33.30 -5.80
C GLU A 369 14.85 -33.78 -5.26
N ALA A 370 13.91 -32.86 -5.00
CA ALA A 370 12.62 -33.19 -4.42
C ALA A 370 11.71 -34.03 -5.33
N VAL A 371 11.77 -33.83 -6.66
CA VAL A 371 10.90 -34.51 -7.63
C VAL A 371 11.50 -35.82 -8.11
N HIS A 372 12.83 -35.91 -8.24
CA HIS A 372 13.51 -37.07 -8.83
C HIS A 372 14.33 -37.91 -7.84
N GLY A 373 14.47 -37.47 -6.58
CA GLY A 373 15.01 -38.30 -5.49
C GLY A 373 16.52 -38.58 -5.53
N ASN A 374 17.31 -37.71 -6.19
CA ASN A 374 18.78 -37.81 -6.19
C ASN A 374 19.41 -37.35 -4.89
#